data_AF-A0A836RR98-F1
#
_entry.id   AF-A0A836RR98-F1
#
_cell.length_a   1.000
_cell.length_b   1.000
_cell.length_c   1.000
_cell.angle_alpha   90.00
_cell.angle_beta   90.00
_cell.angle_gamma   90.00
#
_symmetry.space_group_name_H-M   'P 1'
#
loop_
_entity.id
_entity.type
_entity.pdbx_description
1 polymer ?
#
loop_
_entity_poly.entity_id
_entity_poly.type
_entity_poly.pdbx_seq_one_letter_code
_entity_poly.pdbx_strand_id
1 'polypeptide(L)'
;MIAIAGLSDEMRGLLACVLEAIDHEEERFSGTRTLRGHSLLVAYYASTIAARLGLDPVVYYLAGLLHDYGKLEARAQDLDEEDYTVKAAKELLEKLGAPRQLAEAVAGVLSRGTIGDPVLGDADVLSKLGLRGLAEFVAKWTARGSDLPGMLVEGLPRELTVARNVDQYLCTAAAKGLAQPLARETLEVYRRLLEEAEEALGLGLRLVEENIEGVTAVFVTLERCPHCLREGLEKRLEPRRGRVCQGYRLVHRCPSCGWAASGGVCLPRRQCSGRGGSRSLCPDCQD
;
A
#
# COMPACT_ATOMS: atom_id res chain seq x y z
N MET A 1 17.99 7.27 10.93
CA MET A 1 16.82 8.07 10.52
C MET A 1 17.36 9.17 9.64
N ILE A 2 16.96 9.26 8.36
CA ILE A 2 17.19 10.53 7.65
C ILE A 2 16.23 11.51 8.30
N ALA A 3 16.73 12.27 9.28
CA ALA A 3 16.07 13.51 9.59
C ALA A 3 16.18 14.32 8.30
N ILE A 4 15.06 14.71 7.68
CA ILE A 4 15.03 15.62 6.52
C ILE A 4 15.88 16.88 6.83
N ALA A 5 16.01 17.22 8.12
CA ALA A 5 16.91 18.24 8.66
C ALA A 5 18.41 18.05 8.30
N GLY A 6 18.89 16.81 8.16
CA GLY A 6 20.29 16.47 7.85
C GLY A 6 20.61 16.31 6.36
N LEU A 7 19.64 16.54 5.46
CA LEU A 7 19.89 16.54 4.03
C LEU A 7 20.58 17.84 3.60
N SER A 8 21.38 17.79 2.54
CA SER A 8 21.92 19.01 1.93
C SER A 8 20.80 19.83 1.28
N ASP A 9 21.05 21.12 1.04
CA ASP A 9 20.06 21.99 0.38
C ASP A 9 19.80 21.55 -1.06
N GLU A 10 20.81 21.02 -1.75
CA GLU A 10 20.64 20.45 -3.08
C GLU A 10 19.70 19.25 -3.06
N MET A 11 19.85 18.36 -2.07
CA MET A 11 18.98 17.19 -1.93
C MET A 11 17.56 17.61 -1.53
N ARG A 12 17.39 18.63 -0.67
CA ARG A 12 16.06 19.18 -0.36
C ARG A 12 15.38 19.75 -1.61
N GLY A 13 16.13 20.50 -2.43
CA GLY A 13 15.64 21.02 -3.71
C GLY A 13 15.21 19.91 -4.66
N LEU A 14 16.03 18.86 -4.81
CA LEU A 14 15.69 17.69 -5.62
C LEU A 14 14.39 17.02 -5.13
N LEU A 15 14.26 16.81 -3.82
CA LEU A 15 13.07 16.19 -3.23
C LEU A 15 11.80 17.02 -3.46
N ALA A 16 11.87 18.34 -3.34
CA ALA A 16 10.73 19.22 -3.63
C ALA A 16 10.26 19.05 -5.08
N CYS A 17 11.19 19.07 -6.05
CA CYS A 17 10.88 18.85 -7.46
C CYS A 17 10.30 17.46 -7.74
N VAL A 18 10.78 16.41 -7.06
CA VAL A 18 10.23 15.05 -7.17
C VAL A 18 8.77 15.02 -6.67
N LEU A 19 8.48 15.65 -5.53
CA LEU A 19 7.11 15.70 -5.00
C LEU A 19 6.16 16.47 -5.90
N GLU A 20 6.62 17.53 -6.54
CA GLU A 20 5.85 18.26 -7.57
C GLU A 20 5.58 17.39 -8.80
N ALA A 21 6.58 16.63 -9.25
CA ALA A 21 6.41 15.72 -10.38
C ALA A 21 5.38 14.62 -10.10
N ILE A 22 5.35 14.06 -8.88
CA ILE A 22 4.34 13.08 -8.46
C ILE A 22 2.93 13.68 -8.50
N ASP A 23 2.73 14.87 -7.92
CA ASP A 23 1.43 15.56 -7.92
C ASP A 23 0.95 15.84 -9.34
N HIS A 24 1.84 16.37 -10.19
CA HIS A 24 1.50 16.74 -11.56
C HIS A 24 1.14 15.53 -12.42
N GLU A 25 1.85 14.41 -12.26
CA GLU A 25 1.50 13.16 -12.95
C GLU A 25 0.13 12.64 -12.50
N GLU A 26 -0.10 12.55 -11.18
CA GLU A 26 -1.35 12.01 -10.65
C GLU A 26 -2.55 12.86 -11.08
N GLU A 27 -2.45 14.18 -10.98
CA GLU A 27 -3.49 15.11 -11.39
C GLU A 27 -3.79 14.98 -12.88
N ARG A 28 -2.75 14.83 -13.71
CA ARG A 28 -2.89 14.67 -15.16
C ARG A 28 -3.68 13.41 -15.55
N PHE A 29 -3.44 12.28 -14.89
CA PHE A 29 -4.01 10.99 -15.30
C PHE A 29 -5.21 10.54 -14.49
N SER A 30 -5.42 11.07 -13.28
CA SER A 30 -6.52 10.67 -12.40
C SER A 30 -7.41 11.83 -11.94
N GLY A 31 -6.94 13.09 -12.05
CA GLY A 31 -7.61 14.25 -11.47
C GLY A 31 -7.56 14.31 -9.94
N THR A 32 -6.70 13.51 -9.30
CA THR A 32 -6.56 13.43 -7.83
C THR A 32 -5.13 13.76 -7.38
N ARG A 33 -4.92 13.93 -6.06
CA ARG A 33 -3.61 14.21 -5.44
C ARG A 33 -3.43 13.42 -4.13
N THR A 34 -3.50 12.10 -4.23
CA THR A 34 -3.44 11.13 -3.12
C THR A 34 -2.15 10.30 -3.10
N LEU A 35 -1.41 10.22 -4.21
CA LEU A 35 -0.16 9.47 -4.32
C LEU A 35 0.95 10.10 -3.50
N ARG A 36 1.05 11.43 -3.42
CA ARG A 36 2.11 12.11 -2.66
C ARG A 36 2.14 11.66 -1.19
N GLY A 37 0.98 11.61 -0.53
CA GLY A 37 0.88 11.21 0.88
C GLY A 37 1.35 9.77 1.08
N HIS A 38 0.80 8.84 0.28
CA HIS A 38 1.25 7.44 0.24
C HIS A 38 2.75 7.30 -0.03
N SER A 39 3.28 7.93 -1.09
CA SER A 39 4.69 7.90 -1.46
C SER A 39 5.60 8.39 -0.34
N LEU A 40 5.22 9.46 0.37
CA LEU A 40 5.98 9.95 1.52
C LEU A 40 6.03 8.94 2.67
N LEU A 41 4.92 8.26 2.97
CA LEU A 41 4.89 7.21 3.98
C LEU A 41 5.75 6.00 3.58
N VAL A 42 5.68 5.58 2.32
CA VAL A 42 6.54 4.49 1.80
C VAL A 42 8.01 4.89 1.86
N ALA A 43 8.37 6.09 1.42
CA ALA A 43 9.73 6.61 1.51
C ALA A 43 10.27 6.64 2.95
N TYR A 44 9.45 7.11 3.90
CA TYR A 44 9.78 7.12 5.32
C TYR A 44 10.10 5.71 5.85
N TYR A 45 9.23 4.73 5.58
CA TYR A 45 9.44 3.37 6.06
C TYR A 45 10.60 2.67 5.35
N ALA A 46 10.73 2.85 4.03
CA ALA A 46 11.82 2.27 3.24
C ALA A 46 13.18 2.76 3.74
N SER A 47 13.33 4.07 3.95
CA SER A 47 14.56 4.65 4.52
C SER A 47 14.83 4.17 5.95
N THR A 48 13.78 4.04 6.77
CA THR A 48 13.91 3.57 8.15
C THR A 48 14.36 2.10 8.22
N ILE A 49 13.77 1.24 7.39
CA ILE A 49 14.15 -0.17 7.28
C ILE A 49 15.57 -0.28 6.72
N ALA A 50 15.89 0.43 5.64
CA ALA A 50 17.21 0.44 5.01
C ALA A 50 18.31 0.81 6.02
N ALA A 51 18.11 1.87 6.80
CA ALA A 51 19.06 2.29 7.83
C ALA A 51 19.29 1.22 8.90
N ARG A 52 18.26 0.45 9.28
CA ARG A 52 18.38 -0.66 10.25
C ARG A 52 19.09 -1.88 9.66
N LEU A 53 19.12 -2.01 8.34
CA LEU A 53 19.78 -3.10 7.63
C LEU A 53 21.18 -2.73 7.13
N GLY A 54 21.68 -1.54 7.43
CA GLY A 54 22.98 -1.05 6.94
C GLY A 54 22.99 -0.74 5.44
N LEU A 55 21.82 -0.51 4.84
CA LEU A 55 21.67 -0.11 3.43
C LEU A 55 21.61 1.41 3.31
N ASP A 56 21.84 1.94 2.11
CA ASP A 56 21.74 3.38 1.82
C ASP A 56 20.32 3.91 2.02
N PRO A 57 20.05 4.71 3.07
CA PRO A 57 18.71 5.17 3.36
C PRO A 57 18.19 6.23 2.38
N VAL A 58 19.08 6.93 1.65
CA VAL A 58 18.71 7.96 0.66
C VAL A 58 18.19 7.30 -0.60
N VAL A 59 18.89 6.26 -1.07
CA VAL A 59 18.45 5.44 -2.21
C VAL A 59 17.07 4.85 -1.96
N TYR A 60 16.84 4.25 -0.78
CA TYR A 60 15.54 3.67 -0.44
C TYR A 60 14.45 4.72 -0.18
N TYR A 61 14.81 5.91 0.29
CA TYR A 61 13.85 7.01 0.41
C TYR A 61 13.33 7.43 -0.97
N LEU A 62 14.23 7.67 -1.94
CA LEU A 62 13.85 8.03 -3.30
C LEU A 62 13.12 6.91 -4.03
N ALA A 63 13.55 5.66 -3.86
CA ALA A 63 12.82 4.51 -4.41
C ALA A 63 11.41 4.41 -3.82
N GLY A 64 11.23 4.65 -2.52
CA GLY A 64 9.91 4.69 -1.90
C GLY A 64 9.02 5.82 -2.42
N LEU A 65 9.58 7.01 -2.68
CA LEU A 65 8.82 8.11 -3.29
C LEU A 65 8.33 7.76 -4.70
N LEU A 66 9.18 7.12 -5.49
CA LEU A 66 8.98 6.89 -6.92
C LEU A 66 8.38 5.52 -7.25
N HIS A 67 8.08 4.66 -6.27
CA HIS A 67 7.67 3.27 -6.52
C HIS A 67 6.35 3.12 -7.31
N ASP A 68 5.50 4.14 -7.29
CA ASP A 68 4.25 4.21 -8.06
C ASP A 68 4.29 5.31 -9.14
N TYR A 69 5.41 6.03 -9.28
CA TYR A 69 5.60 7.06 -10.30
C TYR A 69 5.55 6.43 -11.70
N GLY A 70 4.84 7.06 -12.62
CA GLY A 70 4.63 6.61 -13.99
C GLY A 70 3.56 5.54 -14.16
N LYS A 71 3.02 4.93 -13.08
CA LYS A 71 2.07 3.81 -13.22
C LYS A 71 0.75 4.22 -13.83
N LEU A 72 0.29 5.45 -13.57
CA LEU A 72 -0.95 5.96 -14.18
C LEU A 72 -0.76 6.22 -15.66
N GLU A 73 0.39 6.80 -16.03
CA GLU A 73 0.77 7.00 -17.43
C GLU A 73 0.91 5.66 -18.17
N ALA A 74 1.61 4.69 -17.58
CA ALA A 74 1.81 3.36 -18.14
C ALA A 74 0.46 2.69 -18.43
N ARG A 75 -0.49 2.74 -17.48
CA ARG A 75 -1.85 2.20 -17.69
C ARG A 75 -2.59 2.92 -18.82
N ALA A 76 -2.48 4.23 -18.90
CA ALA A 76 -3.12 5.01 -19.96
C ALA A 76 -2.55 4.68 -21.36
N GLN A 77 -1.31 4.20 -21.41
CA GLN A 77 -0.59 3.83 -22.64
C GLN A 77 -0.52 2.31 -22.89
N ASP A 78 -1.18 1.49 -22.06
CA ASP A 78 -1.12 0.02 -22.09
C ASP A 78 0.31 -0.55 -22.07
N LEU A 79 1.19 0.07 -21.27
CA LEU A 79 2.57 -0.35 -21.04
C LEU A 79 2.68 -1.20 -19.77
N ASP A 80 3.80 -1.94 -19.65
CA ASP A 80 4.13 -2.61 -18.40
C ASP A 80 4.45 -1.56 -17.31
N GLU A 81 3.68 -1.59 -16.22
CA GLU A 81 3.76 -0.58 -15.15
C GLU A 81 5.12 -0.59 -14.46
N GLU A 82 5.71 -1.76 -14.22
CA GLU A 82 6.95 -1.88 -13.43
C GLU A 82 8.16 -1.46 -14.28
N ASP A 83 8.24 -1.93 -15.54
CA ASP A 83 9.29 -1.51 -16.47
C ASP A 83 9.23 0.00 -16.74
N TYR A 84 8.02 0.54 -16.89
CA TYR A 84 7.83 1.98 -17.10
C TYR A 84 8.22 2.80 -15.88
N THR A 85 7.82 2.39 -14.67
CA THR A 85 8.20 3.08 -13.42
C THR A 85 9.71 3.20 -13.28
N VAL A 86 10.47 2.13 -13.57
CA VAL A 86 11.94 2.15 -13.50
C VAL A 86 12.52 3.20 -14.46
N LYS A 87 12.06 3.19 -15.71
CA LYS A 87 12.52 4.12 -16.74
C LYS A 87 12.17 5.56 -16.38
N ALA A 88 10.90 5.83 -16.06
CA ALA A 88 10.40 7.16 -15.76
C ALA A 88 11.06 7.76 -14.52
N ALA A 89 11.25 6.98 -13.46
CA ALA A 89 11.92 7.43 -12.24
C ALA A 89 13.39 7.81 -12.50
N LYS A 90 14.10 7.00 -13.29
CA LYS A 90 15.49 7.30 -13.66
C LYS A 90 15.60 8.58 -14.49
N GLU A 91 14.79 8.70 -15.54
CA GLU A 91 14.76 9.88 -16.42
C GLU A 91 14.39 11.14 -15.65
N LEU A 92 13.43 11.06 -14.71
CA LEU A 92 13.06 12.17 -13.84
C LEU A 92 14.25 12.61 -12.98
N LEU A 93 14.91 11.68 -12.29
CA LEU A 93 16.05 12.01 -11.42
C LEU A 93 17.21 12.64 -12.21
N GLU A 94 17.55 12.08 -13.37
CA GLU A 94 18.60 12.63 -14.24
C GLU A 94 18.23 14.03 -14.75
N LYS A 95 16.98 14.24 -15.16
CA LYS A 95 16.48 15.55 -15.60
C LYS A 95 16.51 16.60 -14.49
N LEU A 96 16.27 16.18 -13.24
CA LEU A 96 16.35 17.05 -12.07
C LEU A 96 17.78 17.24 -11.54
N GLY A 97 18.80 16.70 -12.21
CA GLY A 97 20.20 16.91 -11.88
C GLY A 97 20.72 16.00 -10.76
N ALA A 98 20.03 14.90 -10.44
CA ALA A 98 20.55 13.91 -9.50
C ALA A 98 21.86 13.28 -10.04
N PRO A 99 22.84 12.97 -9.17
CA PRO A 99 24.04 12.23 -9.59
C PRO A 99 23.65 10.92 -10.29
N ARG A 100 24.28 10.62 -11.43
CA ARG A 100 23.99 9.42 -12.21
C ARG A 100 24.01 8.12 -11.38
N GLN A 101 24.97 8.00 -10.47
CA GLN A 101 25.11 6.85 -9.57
C GLN A 101 23.89 6.70 -8.65
N LEU A 102 23.34 7.81 -8.16
CA LEU A 102 22.13 7.81 -7.35
C LEU A 102 20.90 7.38 -8.17
N ALA A 103 20.74 7.94 -9.38
CA ALA A 103 19.65 7.57 -10.28
C ALA A 103 19.71 6.08 -10.67
N GLU A 104 20.90 5.55 -10.96
CA GLU A 104 21.13 4.13 -11.25
C GLU A 104 20.84 3.23 -10.04
N ALA A 105 21.25 3.64 -8.83
CA ALA A 105 20.95 2.91 -7.60
C ALA A 105 19.46 2.85 -7.29
N VAL A 106 18.73 3.96 -7.44
CA VAL A 106 17.28 4.02 -7.28
C VAL A 106 16.57 3.12 -8.30
N ALA A 107 16.94 3.22 -9.58
CA ALA A 107 16.41 2.36 -10.63
C ALA A 107 16.68 0.88 -10.35
N GLY A 108 17.84 0.54 -9.77
CA GLY A 108 18.18 -0.81 -9.35
C GLY A 108 17.30 -1.35 -8.22
N VAL A 109 16.83 -0.51 -7.29
CA VAL A 109 15.81 -0.90 -6.28
C VAL A 109 14.45 -1.08 -6.93
N LEU A 110 14.03 -0.12 -7.76
CA LEU A 110 12.73 -0.13 -8.43
C LEU A 110 12.57 -1.33 -9.38
N SER A 111 13.62 -1.77 -10.05
CA SER A 111 13.57 -2.92 -10.97
C SER A 111 13.30 -4.26 -10.29
N ARG A 112 13.56 -4.35 -8.98
CA ARG A 112 13.13 -5.51 -8.18
C ARG A 112 11.66 -5.39 -7.76
N GLY A 113 11.09 -4.20 -7.78
CA GLY A 113 9.71 -3.89 -7.39
C GLY A 113 9.39 -4.22 -5.93
N THR A 114 8.14 -3.99 -5.53
CA THR A 114 7.66 -4.30 -4.16
C THR A 114 7.57 -5.80 -3.88
N ILE A 115 7.61 -6.65 -4.91
CA ILE A 115 7.59 -8.11 -4.78
C ILE A 115 8.99 -8.67 -4.56
N GLY A 116 9.99 -8.18 -5.32
CA GLY A 116 11.36 -8.69 -5.29
C GLY A 116 12.28 -7.95 -4.32
N ASP A 117 11.93 -6.74 -3.90
CA ASP A 117 12.68 -5.99 -2.89
C ASP A 117 11.98 -6.03 -1.51
N PRO A 118 12.56 -6.70 -0.50
CA PRO A 118 11.92 -6.86 0.80
C PRO A 118 11.80 -5.53 1.57
N VAL A 119 12.69 -4.56 1.34
CA VAL A 119 12.63 -3.27 2.04
C VAL A 119 11.51 -2.42 1.45
N LEU A 120 11.46 -2.30 0.13
CA LEU A 120 10.44 -1.51 -0.54
C LEU A 120 9.04 -2.13 -0.37
N GLY A 121 8.94 -3.46 -0.48
CA GLY A 121 7.69 -4.17 -0.25
C GLY A 121 7.19 -4.06 1.19
N ASP A 122 8.08 -4.16 2.19
CA ASP A 122 7.70 -3.99 3.59
C ASP A 122 7.25 -2.55 3.87
N ALA A 123 7.92 -1.56 3.27
CA ALA A 123 7.55 -0.16 3.40
C ALA A 123 6.17 0.15 2.81
N ASP A 124 5.83 -0.42 1.64
CA ASP A 124 4.48 -0.32 1.06
C ASP A 124 3.41 -0.97 1.96
N VAL A 125 3.73 -2.04 2.68
CA VAL A 125 2.80 -2.63 3.64
C VAL A 125 2.64 -1.75 4.88
N LEU A 126 3.74 -1.24 5.44
CA LEU A 126 3.71 -0.39 6.62
C LEU A 126 2.99 0.94 6.39
N SER A 127 3.04 1.51 5.18
CA SER A 127 2.35 2.78 4.86
C SER A 127 0.83 2.72 5.06
N LYS A 128 0.28 1.51 5.10
CA LYS A 128 -1.15 1.24 5.25
C LYS A 128 -1.59 1.03 6.70
N LEU A 129 -0.64 0.95 7.63
CA LEU A 129 -0.91 0.67 9.04
C LEU A 129 -0.91 1.96 9.89
N GLY A 130 -1.62 1.89 11.00
CA GLY A 130 -1.78 2.94 12.01
C GLY A 130 -2.66 4.09 11.53
N LEU A 131 -2.73 5.15 12.35
CA LEU A 131 -3.56 6.33 12.07
C LEU A 131 -3.18 7.05 10.77
N ARG A 132 -1.90 7.01 10.38
CA ARG A 132 -1.44 7.62 9.12
C ARG A 132 -1.96 6.85 7.91
N GLY A 133 -1.89 5.52 7.96
CA GLY A 133 -2.46 4.66 6.92
C GLY A 133 -3.98 4.82 6.80
N LEU A 134 -4.68 4.96 7.93
CA LEU A 134 -6.11 5.29 7.94
C LEU A 134 -6.41 6.62 7.23
N ALA A 135 -5.65 7.68 7.54
CA ALA A 135 -5.88 8.99 6.94
C ALA A 135 -5.73 8.95 5.41
N GLU A 136 -4.66 8.32 4.91
CA GLU A 136 -4.44 8.13 3.47
C GLU A 136 -5.52 7.23 2.84
N PHE A 137 -5.97 6.20 3.55
CA PHE A 137 -7.09 5.36 3.12
C PHE A 137 -8.36 6.20 2.91
N VAL A 138 -8.75 7.01 3.90
CA VAL A 138 -9.94 7.87 3.80
C VAL A 138 -9.78 8.88 2.65
N ALA A 139 -8.62 9.54 2.54
CA ALA A 139 -8.34 10.51 1.49
C ALA A 139 -8.48 9.87 0.09
N LYS A 140 -7.90 8.68 -0.10
CA LYS A 140 -7.98 7.93 -1.36
C LYS A 140 -9.39 7.53 -1.74
N TRP A 141 -10.19 7.02 -0.81
CA TRP A 141 -11.56 6.59 -1.11
C TRP A 141 -12.50 7.78 -1.33
N THR A 142 -12.30 8.86 -0.58
CA THR A 142 -13.03 10.12 -0.80
C THR A 142 -12.72 10.71 -2.17
N ALA A 143 -11.44 10.74 -2.58
CA ALA A 143 -11.03 11.24 -3.90
C ALA A 143 -11.61 10.42 -5.07
N ARG A 144 -11.99 9.15 -4.82
CA ARG A 144 -12.67 8.28 -5.78
C ARG A 144 -14.18 8.46 -5.82
N GLY A 145 -14.73 9.37 -5.02
CA GLY A 145 -16.17 9.62 -4.93
C GLY A 145 -16.95 8.50 -4.25
N SER A 146 -16.28 7.66 -3.44
CA SER A 146 -16.95 6.60 -2.69
C SER A 146 -17.69 7.14 -1.48
N ASP A 147 -18.88 6.59 -1.22
CA ASP A 147 -19.60 6.83 0.02
C ASP A 147 -19.04 5.98 1.16
N LEU A 148 -19.56 6.21 2.38
CA LEU A 148 -19.10 5.47 3.56
C LEU A 148 -19.34 3.95 3.44
N PRO A 149 -20.53 3.44 3.06
CA PRO A 149 -20.74 2.02 2.83
C PRO A 149 -19.78 1.42 1.80
N GLY A 150 -19.57 2.07 0.65
CA GLY A 150 -18.66 1.62 -0.39
C GLY A 150 -17.21 1.56 0.10
N MET A 151 -16.74 2.60 0.78
CA MET A 151 -15.40 2.62 1.39
C MET A 151 -15.21 1.48 2.39
N LEU A 152 -16.18 1.24 3.27
CA LEU A 152 -16.11 0.19 4.28
C LEU A 152 -16.16 -1.22 3.66
N VAL A 153 -17.07 -1.47 2.72
CA VAL A 153 -17.22 -2.80 2.11
C VAL A 153 -16.09 -3.12 1.15
N GLU A 154 -15.70 -2.17 0.30
CA GLU A 154 -14.75 -2.45 -0.79
C GLU A 154 -13.29 -2.27 -0.36
N GLY A 155 -13.01 -1.25 0.47
CA GLY A 155 -11.65 -0.86 0.80
C GLY A 155 -11.09 -1.52 2.04
N LEU A 156 -11.86 -1.50 3.12
CA LEU A 156 -11.41 -1.91 4.45
C LEU A 156 -10.93 -3.38 4.55
N PRO A 157 -11.50 -4.36 3.82
CA PRO A 157 -11.05 -5.76 3.90
C PRO A 157 -9.55 -5.95 3.70
N ARG A 158 -8.94 -5.22 2.75
CA ARG A 158 -7.52 -5.33 2.46
C ARG A 158 -6.68 -4.84 3.63
N GLU A 159 -7.03 -3.70 4.22
CA GLU A 159 -6.25 -3.08 5.28
C GLU A 159 -6.34 -3.89 6.58
N LEU A 160 -7.54 -4.37 6.94
CA LEU A 160 -7.70 -5.27 8.11
C LEU A 160 -7.01 -6.62 7.91
N THR A 161 -7.06 -7.20 6.71
CA THR A 161 -6.38 -8.48 6.44
C THR A 161 -4.88 -8.33 6.61
N VAL A 162 -4.29 -7.25 6.09
CA VAL A 162 -2.85 -6.98 6.28
C VAL A 162 -2.54 -6.79 7.77
N ALA A 163 -3.31 -5.97 8.49
CA ALA A 163 -3.09 -5.73 9.91
C ALA A 163 -3.22 -7.00 10.78
N ARG A 164 -4.13 -7.93 10.43
CA ARG A 164 -4.27 -9.22 11.11
C ARG A 164 -3.10 -10.17 10.88
N ASN A 165 -2.39 -10.03 9.77
CA ASN A 165 -1.42 -11.04 9.31
C ASN A 165 -0.03 -10.44 9.07
N VAL A 166 0.37 -9.38 9.78
CA VAL A 166 1.62 -8.64 9.50
C VAL A 166 2.86 -9.54 9.39
N ASP A 167 2.94 -10.62 10.17
CA ASP A 167 4.08 -11.55 10.12
C ASP A 167 4.19 -12.33 8.80
N GLN A 168 3.07 -12.49 8.07
CA GLN A 168 2.98 -13.14 6.77
C GLN A 168 3.18 -12.15 5.61
N TYR A 169 2.86 -10.86 5.81
CA TYR A 169 2.99 -9.83 4.76
C TYR A 169 4.32 -9.08 4.79
N LEU A 170 5.09 -9.20 5.88
CA LEU A 170 6.37 -8.54 6.07
C LEU A 170 7.53 -9.53 6.04
N CYS A 171 8.63 -9.16 5.38
CA CYS A 171 9.80 -10.01 5.25
C CYS A 171 10.88 -9.71 6.31
N THR A 172 11.18 -8.44 6.56
CA THR A 172 12.33 -8.04 7.38
C THR A 172 11.96 -7.98 8.87
N ALA A 173 12.88 -8.40 9.75
CA ALA A 173 12.70 -8.27 11.19
C ALA A 173 12.52 -6.79 11.61
N ALA A 174 13.20 -5.87 10.91
CA ALA A 174 13.07 -4.44 11.11
C ALA A 174 11.64 -3.95 10.87
N ALA A 175 10.99 -4.40 9.79
CA ALA A 175 9.60 -4.05 9.50
C ALA A 175 8.62 -4.72 10.46
N LYS A 176 8.81 -6.00 10.77
CA LYS A 176 7.96 -6.72 11.75
C LYS A 176 7.95 -6.01 13.11
N GLY A 177 9.11 -5.56 13.58
CA GLY A 177 9.22 -4.79 14.83
C GLY A 177 8.48 -3.45 14.79
N LEU A 178 8.40 -2.78 13.62
CA LEU A 178 7.62 -1.55 13.45
C LEU A 178 6.12 -1.83 13.34
N ALA A 179 5.74 -2.94 12.73
CA ALA A 179 4.36 -3.24 12.39
C ALA A 179 3.48 -3.61 13.57
N GLN A 180 4.03 -4.31 14.58
CA GLN A 180 3.24 -4.82 15.71
C GLN A 180 2.37 -3.76 16.42
N PRO A 181 2.91 -2.60 16.85
CA PRO A 181 2.07 -1.55 17.45
C PRO A 181 1.10 -0.94 16.43
N LEU A 182 1.54 -0.71 15.19
CA LEU A 182 0.71 -0.09 14.14
C LEU A 182 -0.47 -0.99 13.74
N ALA A 183 -0.25 -2.30 13.66
CA ALA A 183 -1.28 -3.29 13.35
C ALA A 183 -2.36 -3.29 14.42
N ARG A 184 -1.97 -3.28 15.70
CA ARG A 184 -2.93 -3.20 16.81
C ARG A 184 -3.79 -1.93 16.72
N GLU A 185 -3.16 -0.78 16.51
CA GLU A 185 -3.85 0.50 16.35
C GLU A 185 -4.80 0.47 15.14
N THR A 186 -4.37 -0.10 14.01
CA THR A 186 -5.19 -0.27 12.80
C THR A 186 -6.46 -1.05 13.08
N LEU A 187 -6.34 -2.21 13.73
CA LEU A 187 -7.47 -3.08 14.06
C LEU A 187 -8.45 -2.40 15.01
N GLU A 188 -7.93 -1.69 16.02
CA GLU A 188 -8.76 -0.98 17.00
C GLU A 188 -9.56 0.14 16.33
N VAL A 189 -8.90 0.99 15.55
CA VAL A 189 -9.51 2.16 14.94
C VAL A 189 -10.54 1.78 13.87
N TYR A 190 -10.23 0.82 13.00
CA TYR A 190 -11.20 0.38 11.99
C TYR A 190 -12.39 -0.34 12.62
N ARG A 191 -12.20 -1.09 13.72
CA ARG A 191 -13.32 -1.68 14.45
C ARG A 191 -14.23 -0.60 15.01
N ARG A 192 -13.68 0.44 15.65
CA ARG A 192 -14.47 1.57 16.15
C ARG A 192 -15.20 2.32 15.04
N LEU A 193 -14.53 2.57 13.91
CA LEU A 193 -15.14 3.21 12.74
C LEU A 193 -16.34 2.38 12.23
N LEU A 194 -16.21 1.05 12.19
CA LEU A 194 -17.29 0.17 11.75
C LEU A 194 -18.46 0.17 12.75
N GLU A 195 -18.17 0.16 14.06
CA GLU A 195 -19.17 0.23 15.12
C GLU A 195 -19.98 1.55 15.05
N GLU A 196 -19.29 2.69 14.92
CA GLU A 196 -19.94 4.00 14.77
C GLU A 196 -20.73 4.10 13.46
N ALA A 197 -20.21 3.54 12.36
CA ALA A 197 -20.93 3.49 11.09
C ALA A 197 -22.18 2.62 11.17
N GLU A 198 -22.14 1.49 11.88
CA GLU A 198 -23.32 0.66 12.08
C GLU A 198 -24.38 1.37 12.92
N GLU A 199 -23.98 2.04 14.00
CA GLU A 199 -24.90 2.83 14.82
C GLU A 199 -25.61 3.91 14.00
N ALA A 200 -24.88 4.59 13.12
CA ALA A 200 -25.43 5.65 12.29
C ALA A 200 -26.30 5.15 11.12
N LEU A 201 -25.93 4.03 10.49
CA LEU A 201 -26.51 3.57 9.23
C LEU A 201 -27.52 2.42 9.39
N GLY A 202 -27.41 1.60 10.44
CA GLY A 202 -28.28 0.46 10.70
C GLY A 202 -28.32 -0.58 9.58
N LEU A 203 -27.19 -0.80 8.89
CA LEU A 203 -27.13 -1.67 7.71
C LEU A 203 -26.77 -3.12 8.05
N GLY A 204 -26.51 -3.43 9.32
CA GLY A 204 -25.99 -4.73 9.74
C GLY A 204 -24.53 -4.93 9.35
N LEU A 205 -23.73 -3.85 9.40
CA LEU A 205 -22.29 -3.85 9.18
C LEU A 205 -21.58 -4.77 10.18
N ARG A 206 -20.84 -5.75 9.68
CA ARG A 206 -20.07 -6.69 10.52
C ARG A 206 -18.74 -7.07 9.88
N LEU A 207 -17.75 -7.36 10.72
CA LEU A 207 -16.55 -8.05 10.30
C LEU A 207 -16.80 -9.56 10.22
N VAL A 208 -16.31 -10.18 9.16
CA VAL A 208 -16.27 -11.63 9.00
C VAL A 208 -14.82 -12.03 8.76
N GLU A 209 -14.34 -12.99 9.54
CA GLU A 209 -12.99 -13.54 9.40
C GLU A 209 -13.08 -14.94 8.79
N GLU A 210 -12.31 -15.19 7.74
CA GLU A 210 -12.20 -16.47 7.05
C GLU A 210 -10.75 -16.94 7.06
N ASN A 211 -10.51 -18.21 7.34
CA ASN A 211 -9.17 -18.79 7.21
C ASN A 211 -8.97 -19.29 5.78
N ILE A 212 -8.10 -18.60 5.03
CA ILE A 212 -7.84 -18.88 3.63
C ILE A 212 -6.34 -19.11 3.47
N GLU A 213 -5.93 -20.35 3.18
CA GLU A 213 -4.53 -20.72 2.97
C GLU A 213 -3.61 -20.27 4.13
N GLY A 214 -4.11 -20.30 5.37
CA GLY A 214 -3.36 -19.89 6.57
C GLY A 214 -3.38 -18.37 6.85
N VAL A 215 -4.04 -17.58 6.00
CA VAL A 215 -4.28 -16.15 6.21
C VAL A 215 -5.64 -15.95 6.86
N THR A 216 -5.70 -15.16 7.93
CA THR A 216 -6.98 -14.68 8.47
C THR A 216 -7.48 -13.53 7.60
N ALA A 217 -8.25 -13.85 6.56
CA ALA A 217 -8.86 -12.88 5.67
C ALA A 217 -10.03 -12.19 6.37
N VAL A 218 -10.03 -10.86 6.41
CA VAL A 218 -11.09 -10.07 7.04
C VAL A 218 -11.91 -9.38 5.97
N PHE A 219 -13.23 -9.55 6.04
CA PHE A 219 -14.20 -8.91 5.15
C PHE A 219 -15.19 -8.07 5.96
N VAL A 220 -15.77 -7.07 5.30
CA VAL A 220 -16.93 -6.33 5.82
C VAL A 220 -18.18 -6.84 5.11
N THR A 221 -19.20 -7.17 5.89
CA THR A 221 -20.51 -7.60 5.38
C THR A 221 -21.62 -6.67 5.83
N LEU A 222 -22.74 -6.71 5.11
CA LEU A 222 -23.96 -5.94 5.35
C LEU A 222 -25.15 -6.91 5.40
N GLU A 223 -26.20 -6.60 6.16
CA GLU A 223 -27.48 -7.32 6.10
C GLU A 223 -28.53 -6.60 5.24
N ARG A 224 -28.45 -5.27 5.18
CA ARG A 224 -29.37 -4.41 4.43
C ARG A 224 -28.67 -3.71 3.28
N CYS A 225 -29.39 -3.59 2.17
CA CYS A 225 -28.90 -2.86 1.00
C CYS A 225 -28.75 -1.36 1.33
N PRO A 226 -27.59 -0.72 1.08
CA PRO A 226 -27.41 0.71 1.32
C PRO A 226 -28.28 1.59 0.41
N HIS A 227 -28.75 1.07 -0.73
CA HIS A 227 -29.59 1.82 -1.67
C HIS A 227 -31.10 1.75 -1.37
N CYS A 228 -31.61 0.57 -1.01
CA CYS A 228 -33.06 0.36 -0.84
C CYS A 228 -33.46 -0.12 0.57
N LEU A 229 -32.50 -0.26 1.47
CA LEU A 229 -32.65 -0.63 2.89
C LEU A 229 -33.28 -2.01 3.14
N ARG A 230 -33.54 -2.80 2.10
CA ARG A 230 -34.10 -4.15 2.21
C ARG A 230 -33.04 -5.16 2.65
N GLU A 231 -33.49 -6.12 3.46
CA GLU A 231 -32.73 -7.31 3.84
C GLU A 231 -32.69 -8.33 2.70
N GLY A 232 -31.96 -9.43 2.92
CA GLY A 232 -31.86 -10.53 1.95
C GLY A 232 -30.81 -10.30 0.86
N LEU A 233 -29.69 -9.66 1.20
CA LEU A 233 -28.54 -9.56 0.31
C LEU A 233 -27.96 -10.95 0.01
N GLU A 234 -27.73 -11.25 -1.26
CA GLU A 234 -26.92 -12.39 -1.65
C GLU A 234 -25.45 -12.09 -1.34
N LYS A 235 -24.76 -13.03 -0.69
CA LYS A 235 -23.36 -12.92 -0.30
C LYS A 235 -22.59 -14.12 -0.83
N ARG A 236 -21.50 -13.90 -1.58
CA ARG A 236 -20.68 -14.99 -2.13
C ARG A 236 -19.21 -14.67 -1.98
N LEU A 237 -18.46 -15.61 -1.40
CA LEU A 237 -17.01 -15.57 -1.39
C LEU A 237 -16.49 -16.19 -2.68
N GLU A 238 -15.75 -15.42 -3.47
CA GLU A 238 -15.25 -15.83 -4.78
C GLU A 238 -13.72 -15.71 -4.86
N PRO A 239 -13.03 -16.66 -5.52
CA PRO A 239 -11.62 -16.50 -5.83
C PRO A 239 -11.41 -15.31 -6.78
N ARG A 240 -10.36 -14.54 -6.54
CA ARG A 240 -9.93 -13.42 -7.37
C ARG A 240 -8.51 -13.66 -7.84
N ARG A 241 -8.30 -13.72 -9.16
CA ARG A 241 -6.98 -13.65 -9.79
C ARG A 241 -6.80 -12.28 -10.41
N GLY A 242 -6.06 -11.40 -9.74
CA GLY A 242 -5.61 -10.13 -10.30
C GLY A 242 -4.27 -10.28 -11.01
N ARG A 243 -3.91 -9.26 -11.82
CA ARG A 243 -2.58 -9.15 -12.45
C ARG A 243 -1.46 -9.22 -11.40
N VAL A 244 -1.65 -8.54 -10.27
CA VAL A 244 -0.64 -8.37 -9.20
C VAL A 244 -0.76 -9.39 -8.06
N CYS A 245 -1.97 -9.82 -7.69
CA CYS A 245 -2.19 -10.69 -6.53
C CYS A 245 -3.25 -11.79 -6.78
N GLN A 246 -3.15 -12.93 -6.07
CA GLN A 246 -4.24 -13.90 -5.94
C GLN A 246 -4.92 -13.63 -4.60
N GLY A 247 -6.21 -13.89 -4.51
CA GLY A 247 -6.93 -13.81 -3.26
C GLY A 247 -8.41 -14.07 -3.45
N TYR A 248 -9.22 -13.42 -2.63
CA TYR A 248 -10.66 -13.66 -2.58
C TYR A 248 -11.40 -12.33 -2.51
N ARG A 249 -12.66 -12.34 -2.92
CA ARG A 249 -13.57 -11.21 -2.72
C ARG A 249 -14.90 -11.69 -2.15
N LEU A 250 -15.45 -10.94 -1.21
CA LEU A 250 -16.82 -11.11 -0.77
C LEU A 250 -17.70 -10.20 -1.63
N VAL A 251 -18.59 -10.80 -2.40
CA VAL A 251 -19.52 -10.12 -3.30
C VAL A 251 -20.89 -10.03 -2.65
N HIS A 252 -21.45 -8.82 -2.61
CA HIS A 252 -22.82 -8.55 -2.19
C HIS A 252 -23.67 -8.20 -3.39
N ARG A 253 -24.90 -8.72 -3.46
CA ARG A 253 -25.90 -8.33 -4.46
C ARG A 253 -27.28 -8.18 -3.84
N CYS A 254 -27.96 -7.08 -4.14
CA CYS A 254 -29.34 -6.85 -3.75
C CYS A 254 -30.29 -7.30 -4.87
N PRO A 255 -31.10 -8.37 -4.68
CA PRO A 255 -32.03 -8.82 -5.71
C PRO A 255 -33.17 -7.84 -5.97
N SER A 256 -33.45 -6.91 -5.03
CA SER A 256 -34.55 -5.95 -5.16
C SER A 256 -34.21 -4.73 -6.01
N CYS A 257 -32.99 -4.18 -5.91
CA CYS A 257 -32.63 -2.94 -6.62
C CYS A 257 -31.36 -3.08 -7.49
N GLY A 258 -30.76 -4.27 -7.57
CA GLY A 258 -29.58 -4.52 -8.38
C GLY A 258 -28.27 -3.94 -7.85
N TRP A 259 -28.27 -3.33 -6.66
CA TRP A 259 -27.03 -2.85 -6.03
C TRP A 259 -26.04 -4.00 -5.84
N ALA A 260 -24.77 -3.75 -6.12
CA ALA A 260 -23.70 -4.70 -5.93
C ALA A 260 -22.42 -3.99 -5.49
N ALA A 261 -21.68 -4.63 -4.58
CA ALA A 261 -20.36 -4.20 -4.15
C ALA A 261 -19.50 -5.43 -3.89
N SER A 262 -18.17 -5.27 -3.88
CA SER A 262 -17.29 -6.36 -3.50
C SER A 262 -16.00 -5.89 -2.83
N GLY A 263 -15.73 -6.45 -1.65
CA GLY A 263 -14.50 -6.26 -0.90
C GLY A 263 -13.48 -7.35 -1.17
N GLY A 264 -12.26 -6.98 -1.55
CA GLY A 264 -11.23 -7.93 -1.96
C GLY A 264 -10.02 -7.97 -1.02
N VAL A 265 -9.51 -9.18 -0.79
CA VAL A 265 -8.24 -9.43 -0.10
C VAL A 265 -7.23 -10.03 -1.07
N CYS A 266 -5.95 -9.71 -0.87
CA CYS A 266 -4.83 -10.32 -1.59
C CYS A 266 -4.08 -11.23 -0.63
N LEU A 267 -3.85 -12.49 -0.97
CA LEU A 267 -3.00 -13.39 -0.20
C LEU A 267 -1.52 -12.98 -0.35
N PRO A 268 -0.68 -13.20 0.69
CA PRO A 268 0.74 -12.88 0.62
C PRO A 268 1.41 -13.78 -0.42
N ARG A 269 1.96 -13.17 -1.47
CA ARG A 269 2.73 -13.87 -2.52
C ARG A 269 4.24 -13.85 -2.27
N ARG A 270 4.73 -13.02 -1.36
CA ARG A 270 6.17 -12.83 -1.17
C ARG A 270 6.74 -14.06 -0.47
N GLN A 271 7.57 -14.81 -1.18
CA GLN A 271 8.43 -15.81 -0.57
C GLN A 271 9.53 -15.07 0.17
N CYS A 272 9.27 -14.71 1.44
CA CYS A 272 10.31 -14.32 2.37
C CYS A 272 11.09 -15.59 2.76
N SER A 273 11.69 -16.27 1.78
CA SER A 273 12.53 -17.44 2.03
C SER A 273 13.67 -16.97 2.92
N GLY A 274 13.70 -17.47 4.16
CA GLY A 274 14.80 -17.23 5.07
C GLY A 274 16.10 -17.54 4.37
N ARG A 275 16.92 -16.52 4.11
CA ARG A 275 18.36 -16.70 4.04
C ARG A 275 18.84 -17.00 5.45
N GLY A 276 18.52 -18.19 5.95
CA GLY A 276 19.31 -18.93 6.94
C GLY A 276 20.61 -19.40 6.30
N GLY A 277 21.35 -18.44 5.76
CA GLY A 277 22.54 -18.64 4.94
C GLY A 277 23.10 -17.26 4.67
N SER A 278 24.08 -16.88 5.48
CA SER A 278 24.94 -15.71 5.39
C SER A 278 25.46 -15.45 3.97
N ARG A 279 24.64 -14.81 3.14
CA ARG A 279 25.10 -14.03 2.00
C ARG A 279 24.51 -12.65 2.16
N SER A 280 25.34 -11.86 2.84
CA SER A 280 25.15 -10.49 3.26
C SER A 280 24.72 -9.61 2.10
N LEU A 281 23.74 -8.74 2.39
CA LEU A 281 23.47 -7.53 1.59
C LEU A 281 24.42 -6.38 2.02
N CYS A 282 25.47 -6.70 2.78
CA CYS A 282 26.53 -5.80 3.23
C CYS A 282 27.88 -6.45 2.83
N PRO A 283 28.63 -5.90 1.87
CA PRO A 283 29.96 -6.40 1.51
C PRO A 283 30.96 -6.35 2.68
N ASP A 284 30.76 -5.41 3.62
CA ASP A 284 31.76 -5.08 4.65
C ASP A 284 31.38 -5.52 6.07
N CYS A 285 30.37 -6.37 6.24
CA CYS A 285 29.93 -6.86 7.55
C CYS A 285 30.45 -8.30 7.81
N GLN A 286 31.74 -8.55 7.56
CA GLN A 286 32.44 -9.74 8.04
C GLN A 286 33.32 -9.34 9.22
N ASP A 287 32.84 -9.63 10.43
CA ASP A 287 33.59 -10.15 11.60
C ASP A 287 32.63 -10.36 12.77
#